data_AF-A0AAE7BPN5-F1
#
_entry.id   AF-A0AAE7BPN5-F1
#
_cell.length_a   1.000
_cell.length_b   1.000
_cell.length_c   1.000
_cell.angle_alpha   90.00
_cell.angle_beta   90.00
_cell.angle_gamma   90.00
#
_symmetry.space_group_name_H-M   'P 1'
#
loop_
_entity.id
_entity.type
_entity.pdbx_description
1 polymer ?
#
loop_
_entity_poly.entity_id
_entity_poly.type
_entity_poly.pdbx_seq_one_letter_code
_entity_poly.pdbx_strand_id
1 'polypeptide(L)'
;MISDYKKTYQEMATLIGEQRTSKLFEMVKSTKYDFSMRLYSKQYCEYYILKHKDHTEPRILALELGYSLRFVQDVIKEKRSLPTNYDEGTITMNKYNGIYQLFYDLFGERVVNLIYDNLRGSTVYFPSKLHSKEYAQKKIAENMDRLNVRELAKLTGYSERSVRRMINEINDDE
;
A
#
# COMPACT_ATOMS: atom_id res chain seq x y z
N MET A 1 -13.07 -8.41 -13.71
CA MET A 1 -12.61 -7.18 -14.37
C MET A 1 -12.21 -6.18 -13.28
N ILE A 2 -11.26 -5.28 -13.54
CA ILE A 2 -10.92 -4.18 -12.60
C ILE A 2 -12.18 -3.46 -12.10
N SER A 3 -13.17 -3.22 -12.97
CA SER A 3 -14.46 -2.57 -12.63
C SER A 3 -15.22 -3.22 -11.48
N ASP A 4 -14.96 -4.50 -11.20
CA ASP A 4 -15.67 -5.27 -10.17
C ASP A 4 -15.09 -5.03 -8.76
N TYR A 5 -13.91 -4.41 -8.67
CA TYR A 5 -13.28 -4.09 -7.40
C TYR A 5 -13.90 -2.85 -6.76
N LYS A 6 -13.72 -2.66 -5.45
CA LYS A 6 -13.99 -1.36 -4.82
C LYS A 6 -13.02 -0.33 -5.36
N LYS A 7 -13.47 0.93 -5.48
CA LYS A 7 -12.72 2.06 -6.06
C LYS A 7 -11.23 2.10 -5.67
N THR A 8 -10.90 2.00 -4.37
CA THR A 8 -9.51 1.97 -3.89
C THR A 8 -8.69 0.83 -4.51
N TYR A 9 -9.26 -0.37 -4.61
CA TYR A 9 -8.60 -1.51 -5.25
C TYR A 9 -8.65 -1.44 -6.78
N GLN A 10 -9.61 -0.73 -7.37
CA GLN A 10 -9.58 -0.42 -8.80
C GLN A 10 -8.35 0.44 -9.12
N GLU A 11 -8.17 1.54 -8.38
CA GLU A 11 -7.02 2.44 -8.51
C GLU A 11 -5.71 1.66 -8.33
N MET A 12 -5.61 0.83 -7.29
CA MET A 12 -4.44 -0.03 -7.11
C MET A 12 -4.25 -1.00 -8.29
N ALA A 13 -5.30 -1.65 -8.78
CA ALA A 13 -5.18 -2.57 -9.92
C ALA A 13 -4.76 -1.86 -11.21
N THR A 14 -5.18 -0.61 -11.42
CA THR A 14 -4.70 0.20 -12.54
C THR A 14 -3.22 0.57 -12.40
N LEU A 15 -2.74 0.81 -11.18
CA LEU A 15 -1.35 1.17 -10.92
C LEU A 15 -0.41 -0.05 -10.97
N ILE A 16 -0.73 -1.10 -10.22
CA ILE A 16 0.19 -2.22 -9.97
C ILE A 16 -0.23 -3.53 -10.62
N GLY A 17 -1.42 -3.59 -11.22
CA GLY A 17 -1.99 -4.78 -11.86
C GLY A 17 -2.83 -5.65 -10.91
N GLU A 18 -3.87 -6.30 -11.44
CA GLU A 18 -4.85 -7.09 -10.67
C GLU A 18 -4.21 -8.15 -9.76
N GLN A 19 -3.27 -8.94 -10.26
CA GLN A 19 -2.63 -10.00 -9.47
C GLN A 19 -1.90 -9.45 -8.23
N ARG A 20 -1.21 -8.31 -8.39
CA ARG A 20 -0.51 -7.67 -7.27
C ARG A 20 -1.49 -7.04 -6.30
N THR A 21 -2.58 -6.44 -6.80
CA THR A 21 -3.64 -5.89 -5.96
C THR A 21 -4.30 -6.96 -5.08
N SER A 22 -4.53 -8.16 -5.60
CA SER A 22 -5.06 -9.27 -4.79
C SER A 22 -4.08 -9.67 -3.67
N LYS A 23 -2.78 -9.72 -3.94
CA LYS A 23 -1.77 -9.97 -2.90
C LYS A 23 -1.70 -8.83 -1.87
N LEU A 24 -1.81 -7.58 -2.32
CA LEU A 24 -1.86 -6.40 -1.45
C LEU A 24 -3.09 -6.47 -0.52
N PHE A 25 -4.27 -6.76 -1.07
CA PHE A 25 -5.54 -6.85 -0.34
C PHE A 25 -5.42 -7.72 0.91
N GLU A 26 -4.82 -8.91 0.79
CA GLU A 26 -4.67 -9.81 1.93
C GLU A 26 -3.85 -9.22 3.09
N MET A 27 -2.89 -8.33 2.77
CA MET A 27 -2.01 -7.70 3.76
C MET A 27 -2.60 -6.43 4.38
N VAL A 28 -3.40 -5.68 3.63
CA VAL A 28 -3.84 -4.32 4.03
C VAL A 28 -5.34 -4.17 4.27
N LYS A 29 -6.16 -5.20 4.02
CA LYS A 29 -7.62 -5.08 4.18
C LYS A 29 -8.03 -4.61 5.57
N SER A 30 -9.01 -3.71 5.62
CA SER A 30 -9.58 -3.15 6.86
C SER A 30 -8.65 -2.22 7.63
N THR A 31 -7.56 -1.75 7.02
CA THR A 31 -6.61 -0.85 7.67
C THR A 31 -6.54 0.50 6.97
N LYS A 32 -6.14 1.53 7.73
CA LYS A 32 -5.90 2.87 7.23
C LYS A 32 -4.38 3.07 7.20
N TYR A 33 -3.85 3.53 6.07
CA TYR A 33 -2.45 3.85 5.93
C TYR A 33 -2.25 5.29 5.48
N ASP A 34 -1.27 5.93 6.10
CA ASP A 34 -0.80 7.26 5.74
C ASP A 34 0.45 7.13 4.86
N PHE A 35 0.38 7.65 3.65
CA PHE A 35 1.47 7.64 2.68
C PHE A 35 2.33 8.87 2.92
N SER A 36 3.44 8.70 3.62
CA SER A 36 4.32 9.80 3.99
C SER A 36 4.86 10.54 2.75
N MET A 37 5.06 11.86 2.89
CA MET A 37 5.83 12.66 1.94
C MET A 37 7.31 12.26 1.89
N ARG A 38 7.79 11.46 2.85
CA ARG A 38 9.17 10.94 2.88
C ARG A 38 9.17 9.48 2.44
N LEU A 39 9.82 9.21 1.32
CA LEU A 39 9.97 7.87 0.75
C LEU A 39 10.83 6.97 1.63
N TYR A 40 12.00 7.46 2.00
CA TYR A 40 13.01 6.68 2.71
C TYR A 40 12.88 6.81 4.23
N SER A 41 13.30 5.75 4.93
CA SER A 41 13.35 5.77 6.39
C SER A 41 14.40 6.78 6.87
N LYS A 42 14.19 7.39 8.04
CA LYS A 42 15.13 8.37 8.60
C LYS A 42 16.54 7.78 8.72
N GLN A 43 16.64 6.54 9.18
CA GLN A 43 17.90 5.85 9.36
C GLN A 43 18.60 5.59 8.01
N TYR A 44 17.85 5.32 6.93
CA TYR A 44 18.43 5.14 5.59
C TYR A 44 18.95 6.46 5.04
N CYS A 45 18.21 7.55 5.25
CA CYS A 45 18.67 8.88 4.89
C CYS A 45 19.97 9.25 5.63
N GLU A 46 20.05 8.99 6.94
CA GLU A 46 21.27 9.20 7.72
C GLU A 46 22.46 8.41 7.15
N TYR A 47 22.27 7.12 6.86
CA TYR A 47 23.28 6.30 6.20
C TYR A 47 23.71 6.86 4.84
N TYR A 48 22.74 7.16 3.97
CA TYR A 48 23.01 7.63 2.60
C TYR A 48 23.78 8.95 2.62
N ILE A 49 23.41 9.88 3.52
CA ILE A 49 24.12 11.14 3.73
C ILE A 49 25.57 10.88 4.12
N LEU A 50 25.80 10.05 5.14
CA LEU A 50 27.15 9.78 5.65
C LEU A 50 28.03 9.03 4.63
N LYS A 51 27.43 8.19 3.78
CA LYS A 51 28.12 7.47 2.70
C LYS A 51 28.56 8.38 1.55
N HIS A 52 27.83 9.45 1.26
CA HIS A 52 28.08 10.31 0.10
C HIS A 52 28.56 11.73 0.45
N LYS A 53 28.67 12.08 1.75
CA LYS A 53 29.03 13.42 2.22
C LYS A 53 30.35 13.97 1.65
N ASP A 54 31.30 13.09 1.30
CA ASP A 54 32.64 13.48 0.84
C ASP A 54 32.70 13.73 -0.68
N HIS A 55 31.65 13.32 -1.41
CA HIS A 55 31.60 13.37 -2.88
C HIS A 55 30.39 14.14 -3.42
N THR A 56 29.40 14.44 -2.58
CA THR A 56 28.15 15.08 -2.98
C THR A 56 27.86 16.27 -2.08
N GLU A 57 27.50 17.40 -2.68
CA GLU A 57 27.14 18.59 -1.90
C GLU A 57 25.92 18.34 -1.00
N PRO A 58 25.90 18.84 0.25
CA PRO A 58 24.78 18.65 1.17
C PRO A 58 23.43 19.09 0.62
N ARG A 59 23.42 20.10 -0.27
CA ARG A 59 22.20 20.59 -0.93
C ARG A 59 21.62 19.55 -1.89
N ILE A 60 22.45 18.85 -2.64
CA ILE A 60 22.03 17.79 -3.57
C ILE A 60 21.46 16.61 -2.77
N LEU A 61 22.15 16.19 -1.70
CA LEU A 61 21.66 15.14 -0.81
C LEU A 61 20.29 15.48 -0.19
N ALA A 62 20.08 16.74 0.19
CA ALA A 62 18.79 17.19 0.72
C ALA A 62 17.68 17.07 -0.32
N LEU A 63 17.95 17.47 -1.57
CA LEU A 63 16.99 17.38 -2.67
C LEU A 63 16.64 15.93 -3.00
N GLU A 64 17.65 15.04 -3.11
CA GLU A 64 17.46 13.63 -3.41
C GLU A 64 16.63 12.89 -2.35
N LEU A 65 16.88 13.19 -1.07
CA LEU A 65 16.22 12.50 0.04
C LEU A 65 14.90 13.16 0.47
N GLY A 66 14.59 14.36 -0.05
CA GLY A 66 13.42 15.13 0.35
C GLY A 66 13.52 15.71 1.78
N TYR A 67 14.71 16.13 2.18
CA TYR A 67 14.99 16.74 3.49
C TYR A 67 15.47 18.20 3.37
N SER A 68 15.45 18.92 4.49
CA SER A 68 16.03 20.26 4.54
C SER A 68 17.56 20.20 4.53
N LEU A 69 18.20 21.22 3.95
CA LEU A 69 19.66 21.37 4.01
C LEU A 69 20.18 21.32 5.45
N ARG A 70 19.45 21.96 6.38
CA ARG A 70 19.78 21.95 7.81
C ARG A 70 19.84 20.53 8.38
N PHE A 71 18.86 19.69 8.07
CA PHE A 71 18.87 18.29 8.51
C PHE A 71 20.13 17.56 8.02
N VAL A 72 20.49 17.71 6.75
CA VAL A 72 21.69 17.08 6.19
C VAL A 72 22.96 17.57 6.89
N GLN A 73 23.08 18.87 7.11
CA GLN A 73 24.21 19.47 7.81
C GLN A 73 24.31 19.00 9.28
N ASP A 74 23.17 18.92 9.98
CA ASP A 74 23.11 18.42 11.35
C ASP A 74 23.56 16.94 11.40
N VAL A 75 23.09 16.10 10.48
CA VAL A 75 23.53 14.70 10.35
C VAL A 75 25.05 14.59 10.13
N ILE A 76 25.61 15.36 9.19
CA ILE A 76 27.05 15.36 8.90
C ILE A 76 27.87 15.80 10.12
N LYS A 77 27.38 16.80 10.86
CA LYS A 77 28.05 17.36 12.04
C LYS A 77 28.02 16.42 13.25
N GLU A 78 26.86 15.82 13.52
CA GLU A 78 26.58 15.04 14.73
C GLU A 78 27.07 13.59 14.61
N LYS A 79 26.80 12.93 13.48
CA LYS A 79 26.94 11.47 13.34
C LYS A 79 28.21 11.08 12.60
N ARG A 80 29.36 11.65 13.01
CA ARG A 80 30.68 11.57 12.33
C ARG A 80 31.04 10.23 11.64
N SER A 81 30.52 9.09 12.11
CA SER A 81 30.68 7.74 11.55
C SER A 81 29.35 7.08 11.13
N LEU A 82 29.41 6.18 10.14
CA LEU A 82 28.26 5.37 9.70
C LEU A 82 27.61 4.63 10.89
N PRO A 83 26.28 4.50 10.93
CA PRO A 83 25.62 3.65 11.91
C PRO A 83 26.11 2.20 11.77
N THR A 84 26.53 1.59 12.87
CA THR A 84 27.25 0.29 12.97
C THR A 84 26.48 -0.92 12.42
N ASN A 85 25.24 -0.73 11.98
CA ASN A 85 24.35 -1.78 11.46
C ASN A 85 24.34 -1.83 9.91
N TYR A 86 25.32 -1.24 9.22
CA TYR A 86 25.46 -1.26 7.77
C TYR A 86 26.67 -2.09 7.32
N ASP A 87 26.65 -3.39 7.66
CA ASP A 87 27.42 -4.37 6.90
C ASP A 87 26.55 -4.87 5.74
N GLU A 88 27.06 -4.79 4.52
CA GLU A 88 26.36 -5.16 3.27
C GLU A 88 25.88 -6.63 3.24
N GLY A 89 26.27 -7.45 4.22
CA GLY A 89 25.88 -8.85 4.38
C GLY A 89 24.72 -9.15 5.34
N THR A 90 24.24 -8.20 6.15
CA THR A 90 23.17 -8.48 7.15
C THR A 90 22.20 -7.30 7.28
N ILE A 91 21.27 -7.18 6.33
CA ILE A 91 20.25 -6.11 6.34
C ILE A 91 19.29 -6.32 7.52
N THR A 92 19.45 -5.55 8.59
CA THR A 92 18.49 -5.47 9.71
C THR A 92 17.74 -4.13 9.72
N MET A 93 17.69 -3.42 8.59
CA MET A 93 17.13 -2.07 8.54
C MET A 93 16.30 -1.81 7.27
N ASN A 94 15.11 -1.23 7.46
CA ASN A 94 14.18 -0.90 6.39
C ASN A 94 14.67 0.33 5.60
N LYS A 95 14.88 0.17 4.29
CA LYS A 95 15.22 1.28 3.37
C LYS A 95 14.08 2.29 3.28
N TYR A 96 12.85 1.80 3.17
CA TYR A 96 11.67 2.62 2.93
C TYR A 96 10.89 2.91 4.22
N ASN A 97 10.16 4.02 4.20
CA ASN A 97 9.38 4.46 5.35
C ASN A 97 7.99 3.81 5.37
N GLY A 98 7.61 3.23 6.52
CA GLY A 98 6.25 2.76 6.77
C GLY A 98 5.71 1.82 5.69
N ILE A 99 4.55 2.17 5.11
CA ILE A 99 3.88 1.35 4.09
C ILE A 99 4.73 1.18 2.81
N TYR A 100 5.63 2.10 2.49
CA TYR A 100 6.51 1.93 1.32
C TYR A 100 7.42 0.70 1.46
N GLN A 101 7.80 0.32 2.69
CA GLN A 101 8.55 -0.91 2.91
C GLN A 101 7.69 -2.15 2.61
N LEU A 102 6.41 -2.15 2.99
CA LEU A 102 5.49 -3.23 2.64
C LEU A 102 5.38 -3.39 1.11
N PHE A 103 5.26 -2.28 0.37
CA PHE A 103 5.25 -2.34 -1.10
C PHE A 103 6.56 -2.87 -1.68
N TYR A 104 7.71 -2.49 -1.09
CA TYR A 104 9.02 -3.00 -1.49
C TYR A 104 9.10 -4.51 -1.29
N ASP A 105 8.75 -4.99 -0.10
CA ASP A 105 8.85 -6.41 0.25
C ASP A 105 7.93 -7.27 -0.61
N LEU A 106 6.76 -6.74 -0.99
CA LEU A 106 5.79 -7.48 -1.80
C LEU A 106 6.11 -7.45 -3.30
N PHE A 107 6.59 -6.32 -3.82
CA PHE A 107 6.57 -6.04 -5.26
C PHE A 107 7.84 -5.37 -5.82
N GLY A 108 8.79 -4.99 -4.95
CA GLY A 108 10.06 -4.38 -5.32
C GLY A 108 10.00 -2.87 -5.61
N GLU A 109 11.18 -2.30 -5.81
CA GLU A 109 11.43 -0.85 -5.91
C GLU A 109 10.61 -0.14 -7.00
N ARG A 110 10.42 -0.76 -8.16
CA ARG A 110 9.63 -0.15 -9.25
C ARG A 110 8.20 0.17 -8.83
N VAL A 111 7.57 -0.72 -8.05
CA VAL A 111 6.21 -0.50 -7.55
C VAL A 111 6.20 0.57 -6.47
N VAL A 112 7.21 0.60 -5.61
CA VAL A 112 7.32 1.64 -4.58
C VAL A 112 7.36 3.03 -5.20
N ASN A 113 8.17 3.24 -6.23
CA ASN A 113 8.28 4.54 -6.90
C ASN A 113 6.93 4.96 -7.51
N LEU A 114 6.24 4.03 -8.20
CA LEU A 114 4.92 4.31 -8.76
C LEU A 114 3.91 4.71 -7.68
N ILE A 115 3.90 3.98 -6.57
CA ILE A 115 3.00 4.25 -5.44
C ILE A 115 3.34 5.61 -4.80
N TYR A 116 4.62 5.91 -4.61
CA TYR A 116 5.07 7.18 -4.06
C TYR A 116 4.65 8.37 -4.93
N ASP A 117 4.81 8.27 -6.25
CA ASP A 117 4.46 9.35 -7.16
C ASP A 117 2.95 9.63 -7.21
N ASN A 118 2.12 8.61 -6.99
CA ASN A 118 0.66 8.74 -7.04
C ASN A 118 0.01 9.03 -5.68
N LEU A 119 0.60 8.58 -4.57
CA LEU A 119 -0.06 8.57 -3.26
C LEU A 119 0.68 9.33 -2.16
N ARG A 120 1.90 9.86 -2.37
CA ARG A 120 2.60 10.60 -1.31
C ARG A 120 1.77 11.78 -0.78
N GLY A 121 1.77 11.93 0.54
CA GLY A 121 0.99 12.96 1.23
C GLY A 121 -0.50 12.64 1.37
N SER A 122 -0.96 11.48 0.89
CA SER A 122 -2.35 11.04 1.02
C SER A 122 -2.54 10.05 2.17
N THR A 123 -3.81 9.89 2.55
CA THR A 123 -4.25 8.90 3.52
C THR A 123 -5.28 8.01 2.83
N VAL A 124 -5.02 6.71 2.80
CA VAL A 124 -5.88 5.73 2.12
C VAL A 124 -6.46 4.76 3.13
N TYR A 125 -7.79 4.63 3.11
CA TYR A 125 -8.49 3.57 3.82
C TYR A 125 -8.69 2.38 2.89
N PHE A 126 -8.13 1.22 3.25
CA PHE A 126 -8.25 -0.01 2.49
C PHE A 126 -9.51 -0.77 2.92
N PRO A 127 -10.51 -0.91 2.03
CA PRO A 127 -11.74 -1.60 2.39
C PRO A 127 -11.52 -3.06 2.79
N SER A 128 -12.39 -3.58 3.65
CA SER A 128 -12.35 -4.97 4.12
C SER A 128 -12.72 -6.02 3.05
N LYS A 129 -13.28 -5.59 1.91
CA LYS A 129 -13.67 -6.46 0.78
C LYS A 129 -12.97 -5.97 -0.47
N LEU A 130 -12.56 -6.91 -1.32
CA LEU A 130 -11.96 -6.60 -2.62
C LEU A 130 -13.01 -6.08 -3.60
N HIS A 131 -14.14 -6.79 -3.69
CA HIS A 131 -15.19 -6.51 -4.67
C HIS A 131 -16.22 -5.47 -4.21
N SER A 132 -16.82 -4.80 -5.19
CA SER A 132 -17.89 -3.82 -4.98
C SER A 132 -19.19 -4.50 -4.51
N LYS A 133 -20.13 -3.70 -3.97
CA LYS A 133 -21.43 -4.24 -3.53
C LYS A 133 -22.24 -4.70 -4.74
N GLU A 134 -22.18 -3.94 -5.82
CA GLU A 134 -22.87 -4.15 -7.08
C GLU A 134 -22.41 -5.47 -7.72
N TYR A 135 -21.10 -5.74 -7.72
CA TYR A 135 -20.56 -7.02 -8.15
C TYR A 135 -21.11 -8.19 -7.31
N ALA A 136 -21.17 -8.02 -5.99
CA ALA A 136 -21.71 -9.05 -5.10
C ALA A 136 -23.21 -9.29 -5.35
N GLN A 137 -24.01 -8.23 -5.53
CA GLN A 137 -25.43 -8.34 -5.85
C GLN A 137 -25.65 -9.06 -7.19
N LYS A 138 -24.89 -8.70 -8.23
CA LYS A 138 -24.93 -9.37 -9.53
C LYS A 138 -24.64 -10.87 -9.39
N LYS A 139 -23.60 -11.24 -8.63
CA LYS A 139 -23.25 -12.65 -8.38
C LYS A 139 -24.33 -13.40 -7.60
N ILE A 140 -25.02 -12.73 -6.69
CA ILE A 140 -26.15 -13.30 -5.95
C ILE A 140 -27.32 -13.53 -6.90
N ALA A 141 -27.75 -12.52 -7.67
CA ALA A 141 -28.86 -12.64 -8.63
C ALA A 141 -28.62 -13.78 -9.64
N GLU A 142 -27.39 -13.92 -10.16
CA GLU A 142 -27.03 -15.00 -11.09
C GLU A 142 -27.12 -16.42 -10.49
N ASN A 143 -27.11 -16.58 -9.16
CA ASN A 143 -26.95 -17.89 -8.51
C ASN A 143 -27.97 -18.19 -7.40
N MET A 144 -28.85 -17.25 -7.05
CA MET A 144 -29.76 -17.38 -5.92
C MET A 144 -30.80 -18.50 -6.08
N ASP A 145 -31.13 -18.88 -7.31
CA ASP A 145 -32.02 -20.01 -7.59
C ASP A 145 -31.35 -21.37 -7.36
N ARG A 146 -30.01 -21.41 -7.34
CA ARG A 146 -29.21 -22.64 -7.33
C ARG A 146 -28.43 -22.84 -6.04
N LEU A 147 -28.06 -21.76 -5.36
CA LEU A 147 -27.20 -21.76 -4.18
C LEU A 147 -27.97 -21.32 -2.95
N ASN A 148 -27.66 -21.95 -1.81
CA ASN A 148 -28.21 -21.51 -0.54
C ASN A 148 -27.50 -20.24 -0.02
N VAL A 149 -28.11 -19.56 0.96
CA VAL A 149 -27.56 -18.33 1.57
C VAL A 149 -26.13 -18.50 2.10
N ARG A 150 -25.79 -19.69 2.62
CA ARG A 150 -24.48 -19.99 3.17
C ARG A 150 -23.41 -20.12 2.08
N GLU A 151 -23.76 -20.70 0.94
CA GLU A 151 -22.91 -20.79 -0.25
C GLU A 151 -22.70 -19.41 -0.88
N LEU A 152 -23.76 -18.61 -0.99
CA LEU A 152 -23.68 -17.23 -1.47
C LEU A 152 -22.82 -16.35 -0.56
N ALA A 153 -22.88 -16.55 0.76
CA ALA A 153 -22.03 -15.87 1.73
C ALA A 153 -20.54 -16.21 1.50
N LYS A 154 -20.22 -17.49 1.24
CA LYS A 154 -18.86 -17.90 0.89
C LYS A 154 -18.42 -17.32 -0.45
N LEU A 155 -19.29 -17.34 -1.46
CA LEU A 155 -19.00 -16.84 -2.81
C LEU A 155 -18.67 -15.33 -2.81
N THR A 156 -19.43 -14.56 -2.05
CA THR A 156 -19.32 -13.09 -2.05
C THR A 156 -18.40 -12.55 -0.95
N GLY A 157 -18.08 -13.36 0.07
CA GLY A 157 -17.34 -12.94 1.25
C GLY A 157 -18.16 -12.08 2.23
N TYR A 158 -19.48 -12.01 2.04
CA TYR A 158 -20.41 -11.31 2.94
C TYR A 158 -20.98 -12.25 4.00
N SER A 159 -21.47 -11.68 5.11
CA SER A 159 -22.21 -12.46 6.10
C SER A 159 -23.55 -12.92 5.54
N GLU A 160 -24.07 -14.05 6.01
CA GLU A 160 -25.40 -14.53 5.61
C GLU A 160 -26.49 -13.48 5.84
N ARG A 161 -26.39 -12.68 6.91
CA ARG A 161 -27.31 -11.56 7.16
C ARG A 161 -27.28 -10.53 6.04
N SER A 162 -26.09 -10.16 5.58
CA SER A 162 -25.93 -9.20 4.47
C SER A 162 -26.41 -9.79 3.15
N VAL A 163 -26.17 -11.09 2.92
CA VAL A 163 -26.69 -11.80 1.74
C VAL A 163 -28.22 -11.82 1.75
N ARG A 164 -28.87 -12.18 2.85
CA ARG A 164 -30.35 -12.13 2.95
C ARG A 164 -30.88 -10.74 2.65
N ARG A 165 -30.24 -9.70 3.19
CA ARG A 165 -30.63 -8.31 2.88
C ARG A 165 -30.48 -7.99 1.39
N MET A 166 -29.36 -8.40 0.78
CA MET A 166 -29.13 -8.18 -0.66
C MET A 166 -30.12 -8.96 -1.53
N ILE A 167 -30.54 -10.17 -1.14
CA ILE A 167 -31.59 -10.93 -1.84
C ILE A 167 -32.92 -10.17 -1.79
N ASN A 168 -33.30 -9.66 -0.62
CA ASN A 168 -34.53 -8.86 -0.50
C ASN A 168 -34.44 -7.58 -1.35
N GLU A 169 -33.31 -6.87 -1.30
CA GLU A 169 -33.08 -5.68 -2.14
C GLU A 169 -33.24 -6.01 -3.64
N ILE A 170 -32.76 -7.18 -4.10
CA ILE A 170 -32.90 -7.62 -5.50
C ILE A 170 -34.36 -7.92 -5.86
N ASN A 171 -35.11 -8.58 -4.96
CA ASN A 171 -36.51 -8.93 -5.20
C ASN A 171 -37.47 -7.73 -5.09
N ASP A 172 -37.10 -6.71 -4.30
CA ASP A 172 -37.89 -5.47 -4.14
C ASP A 172 -37.69 -4.51 -5.34
N ASP A 173 -36.61 -4.68 -6.11
CA ASP A 173 -36.29 -3.91 -7.32
C ASP A 173 -36.89 -4.54 -8.62
N GLU A 174 -37.54 -5.71 -8.53
CA GLU A 174 -38.33 -6.37 -9.61
C GLU A 174 -39.82 -5.99 -9.56
#